data_AF-A0A8W8J9Z5-F1
#
_entry.id   AF-A0A8W8J9Z5-F1
#
_cell.length_a   1.000
_cell.length_b   1.000
_cell.length_c   1.000
_cell.angle_alpha   90.00
_cell.angle_beta   90.00
_cell.angle_gamma   90.00
#
_symmetry.space_group_name_H-M   'P 1'
#
loop_
_entity.id
_entity.type
_entity.pdbx_description
1 polymer ?
#
loop_
_entity_poly.entity_id
_entity_poly.type
_entity_poly.pdbx_seq_one_letter_code
_entity_poly.pdbx_strand_id
1 'polypeptide(L)'
;MDVKYLQLSLLALVTLCFTFLFQKASAIECFECNSRDPDPNIADKCKNSPSALMSMPQYYKNCSDASARCRKIQQEVDKDERTIRQCATTLNNVVGCFKRTGTYKIKMEYCECDADGCNSAPRISLSIATAFSLMMGVLLFYFV
;
A
#
# COMPACT_ATOMS: atom_id res chain seq x y z
N MET A 1 0.86 -36.53 -27.66
CA MET A 1 1.21 -35.57 -26.58
C MET A 1 2.44 -36.12 -25.89
N ASP A 2 3.61 -35.58 -26.24
CA ASP A 2 4.89 -36.21 -25.96
C ASP A 2 5.30 -36.09 -24.49
N VAL A 3 5.94 -37.13 -23.95
CA VAL A 3 6.43 -37.23 -22.56
C VAL A 3 7.23 -36.00 -22.11
N LYS A 4 7.90 -35.32 -23.06
CA LYS A 4 8.59 -34.03 -22.82
C LYS A 4 7.66 -32.92 -22.35
N TYR A 5 6.45 -32.80 -22.91
CA TYR A 5 5.48 -31.78 -22.49
C TYR A 5 4.99 -32.02 -21.05
N LEU A 6 4.79 -33.29 -20.67
CA LEU A 6 4.40 -33.66 -19.31
C LEU A 6 5.52 -33.35 -18.29
N GLN A 7 6.78 -33.59 -18.66
CA GLN A 7 7.93 -33.24 -17.83
C GLN A 7 8.11 -31.72 -17.69
N LEU A 8 7.95 -30.94 -18.77
CA LEU A 8 8.00 -29.48 -18.71
C LEU A 8 6.85 -28.90 -17.87
N SER A 9 5.63 -29.42 -18.01
CA SER A 9 4.49 -28.95 -17.22
C SER A 9 4.65 -29.25 -15.74
N LEU A 10 5.21 -30.42 -15.39
CA LEU A 10 5.46 -30.80 -14.01
C LEU A 10 6.55 -29.92 -13.38
N LEU A 11 7.61 -29.62 -14.13
CA LEU A 11 8.69 -28.75 -13.67
C LEU A 11 8.19 -27.32 -13.43
N ALA A 12 7.34 -26.79 -14.32
CA ALA A 12 6.72 -25.48 -14.17
C ALA A 12 5.76 -25.40 -12.96
N LEU A 13 5.05 -26.48 -12.66
CA LEU A 13 4.15 -26.54 -11.52
C LEU A 13 4.91 -26.60 -10.18
N VAL A 14 6.04 -27.33 -10.16
CA VAL A 14 6.91 -27.42 -8.98
C VAL A 14 7.62 -26.10 -8.71
N THR A 15 8.12 -25.40 -9.74
CA THR A 15 8.73 -24.08 -9.58
C THR A 15 7.72 -23.04 -9.12
N LEU A 16 6.49 -23.05 -9.67
CA LEU A 16 5.38 -22.22 -9.19
C LEU A 16 5.02 -22.52 -7.73
N CYS A 17 5.01 -23.79 -7.33
CA CYS A 17 4.73 -24.17 -5.93
C CYS A 17 5.83 -23.68 -4.97
N PHE A 18 7.10 -23.77 -5.39
CA PHE A 18 8.25 -23.33 -4.59
C PHE A 18 8.29 -21.82 -4.35
N THR A 19 7.73 -20.99 -5.24
CA THR A 19 7.67 -19.54 -5.00
C THR A 19 6.64 -19.15 -3.94
N PHE A 20 5.62 -19.98 -3.69
CA PHE A 20 4.63 -19.75 -2.63
C PHE A 20 5.10 -20.19 -1.23
N LEU A 21 6.17 -21.00 -1.13
CA LEU A 21 6.69 -21.51 0.15
C LEU A 21 7.56 -20.50 0.92
N PHE A 22 8.00 -19.41 0.29
CA PHE A 22 8.81 -18.38 0.93
C PHE A 22 7.97 -17.17 1.32
N GLN A 23 7.08 -17.33 2.30
CA GLN A 23 6.52 -16.18 2.99
C GLN A 23 7.58 -15.65 3.97
N LYS A 24 8.32 -14.61 3.56
CA LYS A 24 9.20 -13.89 4.47
C LYS A 24 8.34 -13.24 5.55
N ALA A 25 8.50 -13.64 6.80
CA ALA A 25 7.98 -12.93 7.96
C ALA A 25 8.96 -11.80 8.33
N SER A 26 8.98 -10.72 7.54
CA SER A 26 9.59 -9.46 7.97
C SER A 26 8.54 -8.61 8.65
N ALA A 27 8.92 -7.90 9.71
CA ALA A 27 8.08 -6.88 10.29
C ALA A 27 7.95 -5.72 9.28
N ILE A 28 6.71 -5.29 9.03
CA ILE A 28 6.37 -4.30 8.00
C ILE A 28 7.03 -2.95 8.29
N GLU A 29 7.51 -2.28 7.24
CA GLU A 29 8.07 -0.93 7.34
C GLU A 29 7.11 0.11 6.78
N CYS A 30 6.89 1.20 7.51
CA CYS A 30 5.92 2.24 7.14
C CYS A 30 6.51 3.63 7.27
N PHE A 31 5.96 4.57 6.50
CA PHE A 31 6.23 5.98 6.72
C PHE A 31 5.56 6.45 8.01
N GLU A 32 6.31 7.16 8.86
CA GLU A 32 5.82 7.81 10.08
C GLU A 32 6.15 9.31 10.02
N CYS A 33 5.16 10.13 9.67
CA CYS A 33 5.36 11.57 9.46
C CYS A 33 4.06 12.37 9.60
N ASN A 34 4.18 13.67 9.79
CA ASN A 34 3.05 14.61 9.84
C ASN A 34 3.32 15.77 8.87
N SER A 35 2.35 16.15 8.04
CA SER A 35 2.48 17.30 7.14
C SER A 35 2.48 18.66 7.84
N ARG A 36 2.51 18.68 9.18
CA ARG A 36 2.75 19.85 10.04
C ARG A 36 4.10 19.76 10.78
N ASP A 37 5.05 19.01 10.21
CA ASP A 37 6.41 18.96 10.73
C ASP A 37 7.02 20.38 10.80
N PRO A 38 7.79 20.73 11.86
CA PRO A 38 8.49 22.01 11.94
C PRO A 38 9.46 22.25 10.79
N ASP A 39 10.04 21.20 10.22
CA ASP A 39 10.85 21.29 9.02
C ASP A 39 9.95 21.30 7.77
N PRO A 40 9.90 22.42 7.01
CA PRO A 40 9.02 22.53 5.84
C PRO A 40 9.38 21.53 4.73
N ASN A 41 10.63 21.06 4.65
CA ASN A 41 11.05 20.04 3.69
C ASN A 41 10.44 18.69 4.04
N ILE A 42 10.43 18.35 5.33
CA ILE A 42 9.81 17.12 5.82
C ILE A 42 8.29 17.18 5.71
N ALA A 43 7.69 18.32 6.04
CA ALA A 43 6.26 18.54 5.89
C ALA A 43 5.80 18.35 4.44
N ASP A 44 6.52 18.92 3.47
CA ASP A 44 6.23 18.77 2.04
C ASP A 44 6.43 17.33 1.57
N LYS A 45 7.56 16.70 1.89
CA LYS A 45 7.81 15.29 1.56
C LYS A 45 6.75 14.39 2.15
N CYS A 46 6.38 14.59 3.41
CA CYS A 46 5.29 13.86 4.01
C CYS A 46 4.02 14.06 3.18
N LYS A 47 3.60 15.28 2.86
CA LYS A 47 2.36 15.50 2.10
C LYS A 47 2.38 14.87 0.70
N ASN A 48 3.43 15.15 -0.08
CA ASN A 48 3.45 14.99 -1.53
C ASN A 48 4.37 13.87 -2.03
N SER A 49 5.49 13.63 -1.37
CA SER A 49 6.55 12.71 -1.84
C SER A 49 7.15 11.85 -0.71
N PRO A 50 6.34 11.09 0.04
CA PRO A 50 6.79 10.40 1.24
C PRO A 50 7.88 9.36 0.95
N SER A 51 7.95 8.81 -0.26
CA SER A 51 9.05 7.94 -0.72
C SER A 51 10.43 8.60 -0.61
N ALA A 52 10.53 9.92 -0.67
CA ALA A 52 11.79 10.65 -0.46
C ALA A 52 12.26 10.62 1.01
N LEU A 53 11.42 10.15 1.94
CA LEU A 53 11.76 9.94 3.35
C LEU A 53 12.26 8.50 3.61
N MET A 54 12.26 7.61 2.61
CA MET A 54 12.60 6.19 2.78
C MET A 54 14.04 5.99 3.27
N SER A 55 14.96 6.88 2.89
CA SER A 55 16.35 6.86 3.35
C SER A 55 16.54 7.49 4.74
N MET A 56 15.47 7.93 5.40
CA MET A 56 15.49 8.62 6.69
C MET A 56 14.86 7.71 7.76
N PRO A 57 15.67 6.99 8.58
CA PRO A 57 15.17 5.99 9.52
C PRO A 57 14.20 6.54 10.57
N GLN A 58 14.24 7.85 10.82
CA GLN A 58 13.29 8.51 11.72
C GLN A 58 11.88 8.67 11.13
N TYR A 59 11.73 8.54 9.80
CA TYR A 59 10.47 8.73 9.08
C TYR A 59 10.03 7.49 8.29
N TYR A 60 10.90 6.48 8.14
CA TYR A 60 10.58 5.18 7.57
C TYR A 60 11.03 4.11 8.56
N LYS A 61 10.08 3.54 9.30
CA LYS A 61 10.34 2.71 10.47
C LYS A 61 9.72 1.34 10.33
N ASN A 62 10.40 0.37 10.92
CA ASN A 62 9.84 -0.95 11.17
C ASN A 62 8.75 -0.87 12.25
N CYS A 63 7.59 -1.46 11.99
CA CYS A 63 6.48 -1.49 12.94
C CYS A 63 6.62 -2.69 13.88
N SER A 64 6.73 -2.41 15.17
CA SER A 64 7.05 -3.40 16.22
C SER A 64 5.99 -4.50 16.42
N ASP A 65 4.74 -4.25 16.03
CA ASP A 65 3.64 -5.19 16.24
C ASP A 65 3.50 -6.18 15.09
N ALA A 66 3.34 -7.47 15.41
CA ALA A 66 3.08 -8.52 14.42
C ALA A 66 1.77 -8.32 13.62
N SER A 67 0.85 -7.50 14.14
CA SER A 67 -0.41 -7.13 13.48
C SER A 67 -0.41 -5.68 12.96
N ALA A 68 0.78 -5.07 12.86
CA ALA A 68 0.92 -3.74 12.32
C ALA A 68 0.57 -3.69 10.84
N ARG A 69 -0.02 -2.57 10.45
CA ARG A 69 -0.26 -2.15 9.07
C ARG A 69 0.20 -0.72 8.91
N CYS A 70 0.48 -0.32 7.67
CA CYS A 70 0.72 1.09 7.39
C CYS A 70 -0.62 1.83 7.33
N ARG A 71 -0.70 2.97 8.01
CA ARG A 71 -1.88 3.83 8.00
C ARG A 71 -1.52 5.20 7.43
N LYS A 72 -2.40 5.72 6.58
CA LYS A 72 -2.45 7.11 6.14
C LYS A 72 -3.74 7.74 6.62
N ILE A 73 -3.65 8.90 7.25
CA ILE A 73 -4.78 9.66 7.77
C ILE A 73 -4.82 11.00 7.05
N GLN A 74 -5.93 11.28 6.38
CA GLN A 74 -6.27 12.61 5.90
C GLN A 74 -7.22 13.24 6.91
N GLN A 75 -6.75 14.29 7.56
CA GLN A 75 -7.48 15.02 8.59
C GLN A 75 -7.82 16.41 8.09
N GLU A 76 -9.10 16.76 8.09
CA GLU A 76 -9.60 18.11 7.82
C GLU A 76 -10.32 18.59 9.09
N VAL A 77 -9.78 19.62 9.74
CA VAL A 77 -10.42 20.29 10.88
C VAL A 77 -10.63 21.75 10.51
N ASP A 78 -11.90 22.12 10.30
CA ASP A 78 -12.32 23.41 9.75
C ASP A 78 -11.70 23.72 8.38
N LYS A 79 -10.54 24.40 8.33
CA LYS A 79 -9.80 24.73 7.09
C LYS A 79 -8.37 24.18 7.08
N ASP A 80 -7.95 23.49 8.12
CA ASP A 80 -6.61 22.92 8.23
C ASP A 80 -6.64 21.45 7.78
N GLU A 81 -5.94 21.15 6.68
CA GLU A 81 -5.78 19.80 6.15
C GLU A 81 -4.39 19.25 6.51
N ARG A 82 -4.37 18.07 7.11
CA ARG A 82 -3.15 17.38 7.52
C ARG A 82 -3.12 15.96 7.02
N THR A 83 -1.96 15.57 6.52
CA THR A 83 -1.63 14.19 6.21
C THR A 83 -0.75 13.63 7.31
N ILE A 84 -1.22 12.57 7.97
CA ILE A 84 -0.48 11.87 9.00
C ILE A 84 -0.25 10.43 8.53
N ARG A 85 0.98 9.95 8.61
CA ARG A 85 1.34 8.56 8.31
C ARG A 85 1.94 7.94 9.56
N GLN A 86 1.60 6.69 9.83
CA GLN A 86 2.09 5.97 10.99
C GLN A 86 1.93 4.46 10.83
N CYS A 87 2.71 3.71 11.59
CA CYS A 87 2.39 2.33 11.94
C CYS A 87 1.09 2.30 12.74
N ALA A 88 0.26 1.30 12.50
CA ALA A 88 -0.94 1.12 13.30
C ALA A 88 -1.28 -0.34 13.50
N THR A 89 -1.66 -0.67 14.73
CA THR A 89 -2.41 -1.89 15.01
C THR A 89 -3.80 -1.76 14.39
N THR A 90 -4.21 -2.80 13.69
CA THR A 90 -5.48 -2.87 12.94
C THR A 90 -6.66 -2.57 13.89
N LEU A 91 -7.40 -1.48 13.63
CA LEU A 91 -8.60 -1.13 14.40
C LEU A 91 -9.83 -1.93 13.93
N ASN A 92 -9.83 -2.34 12.65
CA ASN A 92 -10.89 -3.08 11.98
C ASN A 92 -10.25 -4.04 10.97
N ASN A 93 -10.78 -5.25 10.77
CA ASN A 93 -10.21 -6.26 9.86
C ASN A 93 -10.19 -5.89 8.36
N VAL A 94 -10.43 -4.64 7.99
CA VAL A 94 -10.60 -4.20 6.59
C VAL A 94 -9.37 -3.42 6.13
N VAL A 95 -8.65 -3.99 5.16
CA VAL A 95 -7.67 -3.24 4.35
C VAL A 95 -8.43 -2.30 3.42
N GLY A 96 -7.98 -1.05 3.31
CA GLY A 96 -8.63 -0.02 2.50
C GLY A 96 -8.90 1.28 3.25
N CYS A 97 -9.68 2.16 2.63
CA CYS A 97 -9.97 3.49 3.15
C CYS A 97 -11.40 3.57 3.72
N PHE A 98 -11.53 4.15 4.91
CA PHE A 98 -12.82 4.47 5.51
C PHE A 98 -12.82 5.90 6.06
N LYS A 99 -13.99 6.54 5.97
CA LYS A 99 -14.19 7.92 6.43
C LYS A 99 -14.95 7.91 7.76
N ARG A 100 -14.55 8.80 8.67
CA ARG A 100 -15.28 9.13 9.88
C ARG A 100 -15.51 10.64 9.91
N THR A 101 -16.77 11.03 10.02
CA THR A 101 -17.16 12.44 10.19
C THR A 101 -17.42 12.68 11.67
N GLY A 102 -16.73 13.66 12.25
CA GLY A 102 -16.95 14.09 13.63
C GLY A 102 -18.00 15.20 13.71
N THR A 103 -18.23 15.71 14.92
CA THR A 103 -19.04 16.90 15.16
C THR A 103 -18.28 18.15 14.68
N TYR A 104 -18.97 19.11 14.06
CA TYR A 104 -18.43 20.44 13.75
C TYR A 104 -17.19 20.47 12.81
N LYS A 105 -17.40 20.27 11.50
CA LYS A 105 -16.36 20.41 10.44
C LYS A 105 -15.07 19.58 10.64
N ILE A 106 -15.18 18.43 11.28
CA ILE A 106 -14.09 17.45 11.38
C ILE A 106 -14.37 16.31 10.41
N LYS A 107 -13.50 16.13 9.42
CA LYS A 107 -13.53 14.98 8.52
C LYS A 107 -12.20 14.25 8.63
N MET A 108 -12.29 12.95 8.89
CA MET A 108 -11.13 12.07 8.97
C MET A 108 -11.30 10.95 7.96
N GLU A 109 -10.26 10.65 7.22
CA GLU A 109 -10.20 9.45 6.42
C GLU A 109 -8.97 8.65 6.82
N TYR A 110 -9.17 7.37 7.06
CA TYR A 110 -8.15 6.42 7.44
C TYR A 110 -8.00 5.40 6.31
N CYS A 111 -6.81 5.28 5.76
CA CYS A 111 -6.45 4.27 4.78
C CYS A 111 -5.42 3.33 5.38
N GLU A 112 -5.68 2.03 5.34
CA GLU A 112 -4.79 0.99 5.84
C GLU A 112 -4.36 0.04 4.71
N CYS A 113 -3.10 -0.39 4.75
CA CYS A 113 -2.49 -1.31 3.78
C CYS A 113 -1.38 -2.13 4.44
N ASP A 114 -0.98 -3.24 3.81
CA ASP A 114 -0.21 -4.34 4.39
C ASP A 114 1.09 -4.67 3.63
N ALA A 115 1.62 -3.72 2.85
CA ALA A 115 2.92 -3.84 2.19
C ALA A 115 3.88 -2.73 2.64
N ASP A 116 5.19 -2.99 2.58
CA ASP A 116 6.20 -2.02 2.99
C ASP A 116 6.04 -0.69 2.23
N GLY A 117 6.01 0.41 2.98
CA GLY A 117 5.87 1.77 2.46
C GLY A 117 4.56 2.03 1.71
N CYS A 118 3.55 1.16 1.79
CA CYS A 118 2.32 1.29 0.99
C CYS A 118 1.51 2.55 1.32
N ASN A 119 1.67 3.12 2.52
CA ASN A 119 1.05 4.38 2.91
C ASN A 119 1.68 5.62 2.23
N SER A 120 2.67 5.44 1.35
CA SER A 120 3.12 6.46 0.41
C SER A 120 2.15 6.69 -0.75
N ALA A 121 1.41 5.65 -1.15
CA ALA A 121 0.69 5.65 -2.40
C ALA A 121 -0.42 6.72 -2.45
N PRO A 122 -0.58 7.40 -3.59
CA PRO A 122 -1.80 8.14 -3.88
C PRO A 122 -2.95 7.15 -4.05
N ARG A 123 -4.19 7.63 -3.93
CA ARG A 123 -5.35 6.78 -4.21
C ARG A 123 -5.38 6.45 -5.69
N ILE A 124 -5.12 5.20 -6.04
CA ILE A 124 -5.34 4.71 -7.40
C ILE A 124 -6.74 4.11 -7.44
N SER A 125 -7.69 4.85 -8.01
CA SER A 125 -9.00 4.30 -8.35
C SER A 125 -8.90 3.73 -9.77
N LEU A 126 -8.54 2.45 -9.89
CA LEU A 126 -8.50 1.80 -11.19
C LEU A 126 -9.93 1.60 -11.69
N SER A 127 -10.27 2.21 -12.83
CA SER A 127 -11.60 2.02 -13.42
C SER A 127 -11.74 0.59 -13.94
N ILE A 128 -12.90 0.00 -13.75
CA ILE A 128 -13.24 -1.33 -14.29
C ILE A 128 -13.03 -1.36 -15.81
N ALA A 129 -13.32 -0.25 -16.51
CA ALA A 129 -13.07 -0.10 -17.94
C ALA A 129 -11.59 -0.25 -18.31
N THR A 130 -10.68 0.31 -17.50
CA THR A 130 -9.23 0.19 -17.76
C THR A 130 -8.72 -1.23 -17.55
N ALA A 131 -9.28 -1.96 -16.58
CA ALA A 131 -8.95 -3.37 -16.37
C ALA A 131 -9.44 -4.26 -17.53
N PHE A 132 -10.66 -4.02 -18.04
CA PHE A 132 -11.18 -4.73 -19.21
C PHE A 132 -10.37 -4.46 -20.48
N SER A 133 -9.95 -3.21 -20.70
CA SER A 133 -9.14 -2.87 -21.88
C SER A 133 -7.77 -3.57 -21.87
N LEU A 134 -7.13 -3.66 -20.71
CA LEU A 134 -5.87 -4.42 -20.56
C LEU A 134 -6.07 -5.92 -20.81
N MET A 135 -7.15 -6.50 -20.26
CA MET A 135 -7.45 -7.91 -20.44
C MET A 135 -7.79 -8.26 -21.90
N MET A 136 -8.52 -7.38 -22.59
CA MET A 136 -8.83 -7.53 -24.01
C MET A 136 -7.59 -7.38 -24.90
N GLY A 137 -6.70 -6.44 -24.58
CA GLY A 137 -5.43 -6.27 -25.30
C GLY A 137 -4.53 -7.50 -25.21
N VAL A 138 -4.45 -8.14 -24.04
CA VAL A 138 -3.71 -9.40 -23.87
C VAL A 138 -4.35 -10.53 -24.67
N LEU A 139 -5.68 -10.66 -24.64
CA LEU A 139 -6.39 -11.67 -25.45
C LEU A 139 -6.11 -11.49 -26.95
N LEU A 140 -6.22 -10.26 -27.46
CA LEU A 140 -5.93 -9.97 -28.87
C LEU A 140 -4.46 -10.28 -29.23
N PHE A 141 -3.51 -10.12 -28.31
CA PHE A 141 -2.11 -10.49 -28.52
C PHE A 141 -1.86 -12.00 -28.55
N TYR A 142 -2.74 -12.80 -27.94
CA TYR A 142 -2.69 -14.27 -27.99
C TYR A 142 -3.42 -14.87 -29.21
N PHE A 143 -4.34 -14.12 -29.82
CA PHE A 143 -5.13 -14.54 -30.98
C PHE A 143 -4.64 -13.94 -32.32
N VAL A 144 -3.53 -13.19 -32.30
CA VAL A 144 -2.74 -12.75 -33.47
C VAL A 144 -1.40 -13.47 -33.45
#